data_AF-A0A967I3D2-F1
#
_entry.id   AF-A0A967I3D2-F1
#
_cell.length_a   1.000
_cell.length_b   1.000
_cell.length_c   1.000
_cell.angle_alpha   90.00
_cell.angle_beta   90.00
_cell.angle_gamma   90.00
#
_symmetry.space_group_name_H-M   'P 1'
#
loop_
_entity.id
_entity.type
_entity.pdbx_description
1 polymer ?
#
loop_
_entity_poly.entity_id
_entity_poly.type
_entity_poly.pdbx_seq_one_letter_code
_entity_poly.pdbx_strand_id
1 'polypeptide(L)'
;MLERLRQYKRVRSHRITVVFDAANKPNVAEERSQHKGISIIYSGQGETADTVIKRICRNEGEKVLLVTTDRELARYAEGCGSVAIDSQDFEAKM
;
A
#
# COMPACT_ATOMS: atom_id res chain seq x y z
N MET A 1 -7.10 14.51 1.87
CA MET A 1 -6.53 13.12 1.89
C MET A 1 -5.24 13.03 2.72
N LEU A 2 -4.16 13.74 2.36
CA LEU A 2 -2.87 13.74 3.09
C LEU A 2 -2.95 14.22 4.55
N GLU A 3 -3.88 15.13 4.87
CA GLU A 3 -4.05 15.65 6.23
C GLU A 3 -4.74 14.66 7.19
N ARG A 4 -5.62 13.79 6.65
CA ARG A 4 -6.27 12.71 7.41
C ARG A 4 -5.28 11.59 7.74
N LEU A 5 -4.42 11.22 6.79
CA LEU A 5 -3.34 10.26 7.02
C LEU A 5 -2.32 10.75 8.08
N ARG A 6 -2.09 12.06 8.20
CA ARG A 6 -1.25 12.64 9.27
C ARG A 6 -1.83 12.48 10.66
N GLN A 7 -3.15 12.56 10.82
CA GLN A 7 -3.80 12.40 12.13
C GLN A 7 -3.75 10.94 12.59
N TYR A 8 -3.94 9.99 11.68
CA TYR A 8 -3.83 8.55 11.98
C TYR A 8 -2.41 8.11 12.37
N LYS A 9 -1.39 8.66 11.69
CA LYS A 9 0.03 8.43 12.04
C LYS A 9 0.39 8.91 13.45
N ARG A 10 -0.35 9.87 13.99
CA ARG A 10 -0.14 10.40 15.35
C ARG A 10 -0.61 9.43 16.44
N VAL A 11 -1.38 8.40 16.08
CA VAL A 11 -2.00 7.42 17.00
C VAL A 11 -1.33 6.04 16.92
N ARG A 12 -0.70 5.68 15.78
CA ARG A 12 -0.05 4.37 15.59
C ARG A 12 1.35 4.55 14.99
N SER A 13 2.38 4.05 15.69
CA SER A 13 3.81 4.08 15.29
C SER A 13 4.15 3.10 14.14
N HIS A 14 3.22 2.86 13.21
CA HIS A 14 3.38 1.91 12.11
C HIS A 14 3.86 2.66 10.86
N ARG A 15 4.77 2.04 10.11
CA ARG A 15 5.25 2.58 8.83
C ARG A 15 4.17 2.40 7.78
N ILE A 16 3.59 3.51 7.31
CA ILE A 16 2.56 3.50 6.26
C ILE A 16 3.27 3.56 4.91
N THR A 17 2.97 2.61 4.03
CA THR A 17 3.44 2.58 2.64
C THR A 17 2.22 2.65 1.71
N VAL A 18 2.20 3.64 0.80
CA VAL A 18 1.15 3.81 -0.20
C VAL A 18 1.74 3.47 -1.56
N VAL A 19 1.09 2.59 -2.31
CA VAL A 19 1.50 2.22 -3.67
C VAL A 19 0.55 2.89 -4.67
N PHE A 20 1.09 3.66 -5.62
CA PHE A 20 0.33 4.28 -6.70
C PHE A 20 0.60 3.57 -8.02
N ASP A 21 -0.44 3.37 -8.81
CA ASP A 21 -0.31 2.89 -10.18
C ASP A 21 0.22 4.01 -11.09
N ALA A 22 1.40 3.80 -11.66
CA ALA A 22 1.99 4.67 -12.67
C ALA A 22 2.30 3.92 -13.97
N ALA A 23 1.62 2.80 -14.24
CA ALA A 23 1.80 1.99 -15.45
C ALA A 23 1.64 2.79 -16.76
N ASN A 24 0.89 3.90 -16.73
CA ASN A 24 0.65 4.80 -17.86
C ASN A 24 1.70 5.91 -18.04
N LYS A 25 2.75 6.00 -17.22
CA LYS A 25 3.82 6.98 -17.41
C LYS A 25 5.03 6.36 -18.12
N PRO A 26 5.40 6.82 -19.33
CA PRO A 26 6.59 6.32 -20.01
C PRO A 26 7.87 6.72 -19.25
N ASN A 27 8.86 5.81 -19.20
CA ASN A 27 10.18 6.01 -18.60
C ASN A 27 10.23 6.24 -17.08
N VAL A 28 9.27 5.72 -16.31
CA VAL A 28 9.32 5.79 -14.84
C VAL A 28 9.75 4.42 -14.29
N ALA A 29 10.95 4.37 -13.69
CA ALA A 29 11.37 3.27 -12.84
C ALA A 29 10.60 3.31 -11.50
N GLU A 30 10.51 2.19 -10.76
CA GLU A 30 9.89 2.17 -9.42
C GLU A 30 10.45 3.32 -8.58
N GLU A 31 9.64 4.34 -8.31
CA GLU A 31 10.08 5.51 -7.54
C GLU A 31 9.61 5.36 -6.10
N ARG A 32 10.57 5.37 -5.17
CA ARG A 32 10.31 5.37 -3.73
C ARG A 32 10.50 6.76 -3.19
N SER A 33 9.40 7.41 -2.83
CA SER A 33 9.40 8.71 -2.18
C SER A 33 8.97 8.58 -0.72
N GLN A 34 9.29 9.58 0.10
CA GLN A 34 8.74 9.71 1.44
C GLN A 34 8.05 11.07 1.56
N HIS A 35 6.76 11.06 1.86
CA HIS A 35 6.01 12.28 2.09
C HIS A 35 5.50 12.31 3.53
N LYS A 36 6.02 13.23 4.34
CA LYS A 36 5.62 13.40 5.76
C LYS A 36 5.72 12.09 6.57
N GLY A 37 6.72 11.28 6.21
CA GLY A 37 7.05 9.96 6.75
C GLY A 37 6.01 8.87 6.46
N ILE A 38 5.23 9.04 5.39
CA ILE A 38 4.54 7.97 4.68
C ILE A 38 5.45 7.58 3.52
N SER A 39 5.80 6.30 3.41
CA SER A 39 6.51 5.78 2.23
C SER A 39 5.54 5.74 1.06
N ILE A 40 5.95 6.25 -0.09
CA ILE A 40 5.17 6.22 -1.32
C ILE A 40 5.98 5.44 -2.36
N ILE A 41 5.36 4.46 -2.99
CA ILE A 41 5.95 3.68 -4.08
C ILE A 41 5.11 3.89 -5.33
N TYR A 42 5.73 4.35 -6.41
CA TYR A 42 5.09 4.41 -7.72
C TYR A 42 5.47 3.17 -8.50
N SER A 43 4.48 2.47 -9.09
CA SER A 43 4.76 1.31 -9.93
C SER A 43 5.51 1.72 -11.21
N GLY A 44 6.38 0.84 -11.70
CA GLY A 44 7.14 1.10 -12.92
C GLY A 44 6.33 0.91 -14.21
N GLN A 45 6.86 1.39 -15.32
CA GLN A 45 6.25 1.14 -16.65
C GLN A 45 6.10 -0.37 -16.90
N GLY A 46 4.87 -0.82 -17.17
CA GLY A 46 4.55 -2.23 -17.40
C GLY A 46 4.33 -3.08 -16.13
N GLU A 47 4.45 -2.49 -14.93
CA GLU A 47 4.15 -3.13 -13.65
C GLU A 47 2.93 -2.46 -12.99
N THR A 48 1.91 -3.25 -12.63
CA THR A 48 0.74 -2.74 -11.91
C THR A 48 1.04 -2.59 -10.42
N ALA A 49 0.31 -1.70 -9.74
CA ALA A 49 0.38 -1.56 -8.28
C ALA A 49 0.15 -2.92 -7.58
N ASP A 50 -0.76 -3.74 -8.09
CA ASP A 50 -1.02 -5.09 -7.57
C ASP A 50 0.23 -5.96 -7.58
N THR A 51 1.03 -5.89 -8.64
CA THR A 51 2.24 -6.71 -8.78
C THR A 51 3.29 -6.30 -7.73
N VAL A 52 3.47 -5.00 -7.52
CA VAL A 52 4.32 -4.44 -6.47
C VAL A 52 3.83 -4.86 -5.08
N ILE A 53 2.51 -4.75 -4.84
CA ILE A 53 1.89 -5.14 -3.56
C ILE A 53 2.05 -6.63 -3.30
N LYS A 54 1.80 -7.50 -4.29
CA LYS A 54 2.00 -8.94 -4.19
C LYS A 54 3.46 -9.27 -3.85
N ARG A 55 4.43 -8.60 -4.46
CA ARG A 55 5.86 -8.73 -4.14
C ARG A 55 6.17 -8.34 -2.70
N ILE A 56 5.59 -7.24 -2.20
CA ILE A 56 5.77 -6.78 -0.83
C ILE A 56 5.15 -7.78 0.16
N CYS A 57 3.91 -8.20 -0.06
CA CYS A 57 3.22 -9.18 0.79
C CYS A 57 4.00 -10.50 0.86
N ARG A 58 4.56 -10.95 -0.26
CA ARG A 58 5.37 -12.18 -0.30
C ARG A 58 6.68 -12.06 0.49
N ASN A 59 7.32 -10.89 0.49
CA ASN A 59 8.62 -10.69 1.15
C ASN A 59 8.48 -10.35 2.65
N GLU A 60 7.46 -9.58 3.01
CA GLU A 60 7.28 -9.04 4.37
C GLU A 60 6.19 -9.79 5.17
N GLY A 61 5.30 -10.53 4.49
CA GLY A 61 4.29 -11.41 5.08
C GLY A 61 3.43 -10.70 6.13
N GLU A 62 3.46 -11.22 7.35
CA GLU A 62 2.72 -10.73 8.54
C GLU A 62 3.01 -9.29 8.93
N LYS A 63 4.11 -8.70 8.45
CA LYS A 63 4.45 -7.30 8.73
C LYS A 63 3.66 -6.31 7.86
N VAL A 64 2.92 -6.81 6.87
CA VAL A 64 2.16 -5.98 5.93
C VAL A 64 0.71 -5.89 6.38
N LEU A 65 0.24 -4.65 6.53
CA LEU A 65 -1.17 -4.32 6.58
C LEU A 65 -1.58 -3.73 5.23
N LEU A 66 -2.29 -4.52 4.43
CA LEU A 66 -2.80 -4.10 3.14
C LEU A 66 -4.18 -3.46 3.31
N VAL A 67 -4.38 -2.28 2.71
CA VAL A 67 -5.70 -1.66 2.61
C VAL A 67 -6.11 -1.66 1.15
N THR A 68 -7.16 -2.40 0.80
CA THR A 68 -7.64 -2.52 -0.58
C THR A 68 -9.13 -2.86 -0.61
N THR A 69 -9.86 -2.39 -1.62
CA THR A 69 -11.23 -2.85 -1.94
C THR A 69 -11.24 -4.11 -2.78
N ASP A 70 -10.09 -4.49 -3.35
CA ASP A 70 -9.96 -5.66 -4.20
C ASP A 70 -9.84 -6.93 -3.34
N ARG A 71 -10.87 -7.77 -3.41
CA ARG A 71 -10.93 -9.02 -2.65
C ARG A 71 -9.93 -10.07 -3.12
N GLU A 72 -9.53 -10.07 -4.38
CA GLU A 72 -8.52 -10.99 -4.89
C GLU A 72 -7.14 -10.63 -4.34
N LEU A 73 -6.81 -9.34 -4.35
CA LEU A 73 -5.56 -8.85 -3.78
C LEU A 73 -5.52 -9.04 -2.26
N ALA A 74 -6.63 -8.80 -1.57
CA ALA A 74 -6.77 -9.07 -0.14
C ALA A 74 -6.50 -10.54 0.19
N ARG A 75 -7.16 -11.48 -0.51
CA ARG A 75 -6.95 -12.93 -0.32
C ARG A 75 -5.52 -13.36 -0.60
N TYR A 76 -4.87 -12.77 -1.61
CA TYR A 76 -3.47 -13.05 -1.89
C TYR A 76 -2.57 -12.61 -0.73
N ALA A 77 -2.79 -11.41 -0.20
CA ALA A 77 -2.04 -10.87 0.92
C ALA A 77 -2.24 -11.74 2.17
N GLU A 78 -3.48 -12.10 2.49
CA GLU A 78 -3.80 -13.04 3.59
C GLU A 78 -3.13 -14.40 3.40
N GLY A 79 -3.09 -14.93 2.18
CA GLY A 79 -2.38 -16.16 1.86
C GLY A 79 -0.86 -16.08 2.04
N CYS A 80 -0.29 -14.87 2.03
CA CYS A 80 1.13 -14.61 2.37
C CYS A 80 1.36 -14.36 3.87
N GLY A 81 0.31 -14.41 4.69
CA GLY A 81 0.34 -14.08 6.12
C GLY A 81 0.10 -12.61 6.44
N SER A 82 -0.06 -11.74 5.43
CA SER A 82 -0.37 -10.32 5.64
C SER A 82 -1.80 -10.11 6.13
N VAL A 83 -2.08 -8.99 6.79
CA VAL A 83 -3.44 -8.61 7.18
C VAL A 83 -4.03 -7.70 6.11
N ALA A 84 -5.20 -8.03 5.59
CA ALA A 84 -5.95 -7.16 4.67
C ALA A 84 -7.12 -6.48 5.39
N ILE A 85 -7.36 -5.20 5.12
CA ILE A 85 -8.50 -4.43 5.59
C ILE A 85 -9.16 -3.74 4.39
N ASP A 86 -10.50 -3.73 4.36
CA ASP A 86 -11.25 -3.00 3.34
C ASP A 86 -11.02 -1.49 3.45
N SER A 87 -10.97 -0.77 2.32
CA SER A 87 -10.75 0.68 2.36
C SER A 87 -11.88 1.42 3.07
N GLN A 88 -13.13 0.94 2.98
CA GLN A 88 -14.29 1.51 3.67
C GLN A 88 -14.19 1.29 5.18
N ASP A 89 -13.78 0.09 5.61
CA ASP A 89 -13.52 -0.20 7.02
C ASP A 89 -12.34 0.62 7.57
N PHE A 90 -11.31 0.82 6.76
CA PHE A 90 -10.18 1.66 7.11
C PHE A 90 -10.60 3.14 7.24
N GLU A 91 -11.48 3.63 6.36
CA GLU A 91 -12.05 4.97 6.46
C GLU A 91 -12.98 5.12 7.67
N ALA A 92 -13.76 4.11 8.03
CA ALA A 92 -14.63 4.13 9.21
C ALA A 92 -13.86 4.08 10.53
N LYS A 93 -12.63 3.54 10.52
CA LYS A 93 -11.70 3.53 11.66
C LYS A 93 -10.81 4.77 11.73
N MET A 94 -10.84 5.64 10.70
CA MET A 94 -10.11 6.92 10.63
C MET A 94 -10.96 8.07 11.17
#